data_AF-A0A7W8EA46-F1
#
_entry.id   AF-A0A7W8EA46-F1
#
_cell.length_a   1.000
_cell.length_b   1.000
_cell.length_c   1.000
_cell.angle_alpha   90.00
_cell.angle_beta   90.00
_cell.angle_gamma   90.00
#
_symmetry.space_group_name_H-M   'P 1'
#
loop_
_entity.id
_entity.type
_entity.pdbx_description
1 polymer ?
#
loop_
_entity_poly.entity_id
_entity_poly.type
_entity_poly.pdbx_seq_one_letter_code
_entity_poly.pdbx_strand_id
1 'polypeptide(L)'
;MDEYVSRGSISTDSRAKTGRFVPQLSRLFIAAPQDGAKSARVEIFEPMNTGSGDVRGPEPQEPVNAPVAEKLILNILSSHPYLRKIGLHVIPPGQSTMILIANGNATRLGIHSSTGDFAAVKDGKTYGPHIADGGFYNMKMQMFDAAERRIGILVMEIPDTTATSQEDAALRAEAIGKELSAKIPNLEWLFRHK
;
A
#
# COMPACT_ATOMS: atom_id res chain seq x y z
N MET A 1 10.36 -24.97 -14.96
CA MET A 1 9.38 -24.26 -15.82
C MET A 1 8.05 -25.02 -15.88
N ASP A 2 7.99 -26.24 -15.35
CA ASP A 2 6.85 -27.16 -15.39
C ASP A 2 5.70 -26.80 -14.44
N GLU A 3 5.80 -25.66 -13.76
CA GLU A 3 4.77 -25.12 -12.86
C GLU A 3 4.00 -23.96 -13.50
N TYR A 4 4.22 -23.64 -14.79
CA TYR A 4 3.60 -22.48 -15.45
C TYR A 4 3.05 -22.82 -16.84
N VAL A 5 1.87 -22.27 -17.19
CA VAL A 5 1.28 -22.36 -18.54
C VAL A 5 1.53 -21.07 -19.31
N SER A 6 2.02 -21.18 -20.54
CA SER A 6 2.12 -20.03 -21.46
C SER A 6 0.72 -19.62 -21.95
N ARG A 7 0.36 -18.35 -21.80
CA ARG A 7 -0.92 -17.79 -22.25
C ARG A 7 -0.85 -17.03 -23.58
N GLY A 8 0.32 -17.04 -24.21
CA GLY A 8 0.58 -16.34 -25.46
C GLY A 8 1.65 -15.27 -25.32
N SER A 9 1.75 -14.42 -26.35
CA SER A 9 2.75 -13.37 -26.42
C SER A 9 2.14 -12.10 -27.01
N ILE A 10 2.61 -10.95 -26.51
CA ILE A 10 2.30 -9.64 -27.10
C ILE A 10 3.58 -9.13 -27.76
N SER A 11 3.49 -8.76 -29.03
CA SER A 11 4.59 -8.07 -29.72
C SER A 11 4.63 -6.64 -29.25
N THR A 12 5.77 -6.21 -28.72
CA THR A 12 5.93 -4.82 -28.27
C THR A 12 6.41 -3.93 -29.42
N ASP A 13 6.35 -2.61 -29.24
CA ASP A 13 7.05 -1.68 -30.14
C ASP A 13 8.57 -1.98 -30.14
N SER A 14 9.25 -1.70 -31.25
CA SER A 14 10.70 -1.77 -31.42
C SER A 14 11.52 -1.01 -30.37
N ARG A 15 10.93 0.00 -29.72
CA ARG A 15 11.55 0.78 -28.63
C ARG A 15 10.98 0.45 -27.26
N ALA A 16 10.04 -0.47 -27.17
CA ALA A 16 9.44 -0.84 -25.90
C ALA A 16 10.48 -1.52 -25.00
N LYS A 17 10.52 -1.06 -23.76
CA LYS A 17 11.33 -1.63 -22.69
C LYS A 17 10.43 -2.51 -21.85
N THR A 18 10.77 -3.78 -21.67
CA THR A 18 10.04 -4.67 -20.77
C THR A 18 10.74 -4.64 -19.43
N GLY A 19 10.01 -4.24 -18.38
CA GLY A 19 10.55 -4.06 -17.04
C GLY A 19 9.97 -5.07 -16.07
N ARG A 20 10.82 -5.70 -15.25
CA ARG A 20 10.39 -6.40 -14.04
C ARG A 20 10.97 -5.68 -12.84
N PHE A 21 10.11 -5.04 -12.05
CA PHE A 21 10.50 -4.61 -10.71
C PHE A 21 10.50 -5.82 -9.79
N VAL A 22 11.61 -6.05 -9.09
CA VAL A 22 11.76 -7.11 -8.09
C VAL A 22 11.91 -6.43 -6.72
N PRO A 23 10.80 -6.27 -5.97
CA PRO A 23 10.79 -5.55 -4.71
C PRO A 23 11.79 -6.10 -3.68
N GLN A 24 11.98 -7.42 -3.66
CA GLN A 24 12.89 -8.11 -2.74
C GLN A 24 14.36 -7.73 -2.95
N LEU A 25 14.71 -7.27 -4.16
CA LEU A 25 16.06 -6.81 -4.51
C LEU A 25 16.15 -5.28 -4.58
N SER A 26 15.03 -4.57 -4.39
CA SER A 26 14.90 -3.14 -4.68
C SER A 26 15.45 -2.75 -6.07
N ARG A 27 15.26 -3.62 -7.07
CA ARG A 27 15.85 -3.46 -8.42
C ARG A 27 14.80 -3.54 -9.52
N LEU A 28 14.91 -2.61 -10.47
CA LEU A 28 14.17 -2.65 -11.73
C LEU A 28 15.08 -3.27 -12.81
N PHE A 29 14.69 -4.44 -13.30
CA PHE A 29 15.37 -5.09 -14.42
C PHE A 29 14.67 -4.67 -15.69
N ILE A 30 15.42 -4.12 -16.65
CA ILE A 30 14.90 -3.70 -17.94
C ILE A 30 15.54 -4.57 -19.01
N ALA A 31 14.73 -5.34 -19.74
CA ALA A 31 15.15 -5.92 -21.00
C ALA A 31 14.83 -4.92 -22.12
N ALA A 32 15.86 -4.53 -22.86
CA ALA A 32 15.76 -3.70 -24.05
C ALA A 32 16.38 -4.46 -25.23
N PRO A 33 15.82 -4.36 -26.45
CA PRO A 33 16.46 -4.90 -27.65
C PRO A 33 17.86 -4.29 -27.81
N GLN A 34 18.86 -5.13 -28.15
CA GLN A 34 20.23 -4.65 -28.44
C GLN A 34 20.29 -3.74 -29.68
N ASP A 35 19.33 -3.88 -30.60
CA ASP A 35 19.19 -3.06 -31.79
C ASP A 35 17.69 -2.89 -32.14
N GLY A 36 17.31 -1.70 -32.61
CA GLY A 36 15.93 -1.26 -32.86
C GLY A 36 15.22 -1.97 -34.02
N ALA A 37 15.84 -3.01 -34.59
CA ALA A 37 15.30 -3.79 -35.69
C ALA A 37 14.39 -4.96 -35.23
N LYS A 38 14.36 -5.30 -33.93
CA LYS A 38 13.56 -6.43 -33.40
C LYS A 38 12.75 -6.03 -32.17
N SER A 39 11.44 -6.23 -32.23
CA SER A 39 10.55 -6.08 -31.07
C SER A 39 10.86 -7.10 -29.98
N ALA A 40 10.90 -6.67 -28.72
CA ALA A 40 10.89 -7.58 -27.60
C ALA A 40 9.55 -8.35 -27.56
N ARG A 41 9.58 -9.58 -27.04
CA ARG A 41 8.36 -10.34 -26.74
C ARG A 41 8.21 -10.41 -25.23
N VAL A 42 7.03 -10.05 -24.75
CA VAL A 42 6.63 -10.36 -23.36
C VAL A 42 5.94 -11.71 -23.40
N GLU A 43 6.54 -12.70 -22.75
CA GLU A 43 5.92 -14.00 -22.53
C GLU A 43 5.15 -13.97 -21.21
N ILE A 44 3.89 -14.37 -21.26
CA ILE A 44 3.01 -14.40 -20.10
C ILE A 44 2.95 -15.83 -19.58
N PHE A 45 3.44 -16.02 -18.36
CA PHE A 45 3.43 -17.30 -17.65
C PHE A 45 2.55 -17.19 -16.40
N GLU A 46 1.59 -18.11 -16.26
CA GLU A 46 0.74 -18.23 -15.07
C GLU A 46 1.08 -19.52 -14.30
N PRO A 47 1.17 -19.51 -12.95
CA PRO A 47 1.41 -20.71 -12.18
C PRO A 47 0.24 -21.71 -12.28
N MET A 48 0.53 -22.99 -12.49
CA MET A 48 -0.46 -24.06 -12.68
C MET A 48 -1.30 -24.36 -11.44
N ASN A 49 -0.84 -23.96 -10.24
CA ASN A 49 -1.47 -24.30 -8.96
C ASN A 49 -1.78 -23.10 -8.07
N THR A 50 -1.69 -21.87 -8.58
CA THR A 50 -2.39 -20.76 -7.94
C THR A 50 -3.85 -20.94 -8.27
N GLY A 51 -4.62 -21.58 -7.38
CA GLY A 51 -6.08 -21.48 -7.42
C GLY A 51 -6.42 -20.02 -7.67
N SER A 52 -7.39 -19.75 -8.54
CA SER A 52 -7.79 -18.40 -8.94
C SER A 52 -7.91 -17.54 -7.67
N GLY A 53 -6.83 -16.84 -7.30
CA GLY A 53 -6.92 -15.77 -6.35
C GLY A 53 -7.91 -14.87 -7.04
N ASP A 54 -9.08 -14.69 -6.42
CA ASP A 54 -10.14 -13.85 -6.96
C ASP A 54 -9.43 -12.67 -7.61
N VAL A 55 -9.49 -12.58 -8.94
CA VAL A 55 -9.12 -11.36 -9.62
C VAL A 55 -10.20 -10.43 -9.13
N ARG A 56 -9.98 -9.84 -7.95
CA ARG A 56 -10.87 -8.83 -7.41
C ARG A 56 -10.92 -7.83 -8.54
N GLY A 57 -12.08 -7.73 -9.16
CA GLY A 57 -12.34 -6.66 -10.12
C GLY A 57 -11.90 -5.35 -9.49
N PRO A 58 -11.56 -4.33 -10.30
CA PRO A 58 -11.02 -3.08 -9.78
C PRO A 58 -11.84 -2.63 -8.57
N GLU A 59 -11.20 -2.60 -7.39
CA GLU A 59 -11.89 -2.19 -6.16
C GLU A 59 -12.46 -0.79 -6.42
N PRO A 60 -13.72 -0.50 -6.02
CA PRO A 60 -14.30 0.82 -6.20
C PRO A 60 -13.33 1.89 -5.68
N GLN A 61 -12.99 2.82 -6.57
CA GLN A 61 -11.99 3.84 -6.36
C GLN A 61 -12.60 5.21 -6.60
N GLU A 62 -12.59 6.05 -5.57
CA GLU A 62 -13.08 7.42 -5.65
C GLU A 62 -11.94 8.40 -5.97
N PRO A 63 -12.22 9.53 -6.65
CA PRO A 63 -11.23 10.59 -6.79
C PRO A 63 -10.77 11.10 -5.42
N VAL A 64 -9.45 11.17 -5.23
CA VAL A 64 -8.83 11.72 -4.01
C VAL A 64 -8.05 12.98 -4.37
N ASN A 65 -8.19 14.01 -3.54
CA ASN A 65 -7.38 15.22 -3.62
C ASN A 65 -6.95 15.62 -2.21
N ALA A 66 -5.88 15.00 -1.71
CA ALA A 66 -5.37 15.19 -0.35
C ALA A 66 -3.84 15.41 -0.35
N PRO A 67 -3.33 16.44 -1.05
CA PRO A 67 -1.90 16.58 -1.31
C PRO A 67 -1.07 16.75 -0.02
N VAL A 68 -1.66 17.33 1.03
CA VAL A 68 -1.04 17.44 2.35
C VAL A 68 -0.92 16.07 3.02
N ALA A 69 -1.97 15.25 2.95
CA ALA A 69 -1.94 13.88 3.47
C ALA A 69 -0.90 13.01 2.76
N GLU A 70 -0.86 13.06 1.43
CA GLU A 70 0.11 12.33 0.61
C GLU A 70 1.54 12.71 0.99
N LYS A 71 1.84 14.02 1.03
CA LYS A 71 3.17 14.50 1.43
C LYS A 71 3.54 14.06 2.84
N LEU A 72 2.59 14.12 3.78
CA LEU A 72 2.81 13.73 5.16
C LEU A 72 3.14 12.24 5.28
N ILE A 73 2.39 11.39 4.58
CA ILE A 73 2.64 9.94 4.53
C ILE A 73 3.99 9.62 3.90
N LEU A 74 4.35 10.28 2.80
CA LEU A 74 5.67 10.09 2.18
C LEU A 74 6.82 10.51 3.10
N ASN A 75 6.65 11.59 3.87
CA ASN A 75 7.63 12.01 4.87
C ASN A 75 7.77 10.98 5.99
N ILE A 76 6.66 10.39 6.48
CA ILE A 76 6.70 9.32 7.48
C ILE A 76 7.42 8.09 6.93
N LEU A 77 7.11 7.65 5.71
CA LEU A 77 7.83 6.54 5.07
C LEU A 77 9.33 6.83 4.95
N SER A 78 9.71 8.06 4.63
CA SER A 78 11.11 8.46 4.56
C SER A 78 11.81 8.45 5.93
N SER A 79 11.12 8.79 7.01
CA SER A 79 11.66 8.77 8.37
C SER A 79 11.72 7.38 8.98
N HIS A 80 10.92 6.44 8.46
CA HIS A 80 10.81 5.05 8.94
C HIS A 80 11.11 4.07 7.81
N PRO A 81 12.37 3.98 7.33
CA PRO A 81 12.73 3.26 6.11
C PRO A 81 12.52 1.74 6.18
N TYR A 82 12.25 1.18 7.37
CA TYR A 82 11.88 -0.22 7.54
C TYR A 82 10.41 -0.49 7.18
N LEU A 83 9.54 0.53 7.17
CA LEU A 83 8.15 0.36 6.78
C LEU A 83 8.06 -0.06 5.32
N ARG A 84 7.36 -1.16 5.06
CA ARG A 84 7.11 -1.60 3.68
C ARG A 84 6.02 -0.78 3.03
N LYS A 85 4.99 -0.45 3.82
CA LYS A 85 3.84 0.35 3.41
C LYS A 85 3.25 1.08 4.60
N ILE A 86 2.60 2.19 4.30
CA ILE A 86 1.68 2.89 5.18
C ILE A 86 0.51 3.41 4.33
N GLY A 87 -0.68 3.43 4.90
CA GLY A 87 -1.89 3.93 4.26
C GLY A 87 -2.79 4.61 5.26
N LEU A 88 -3.25 5.82 4.92
CA LEU A 88 -4.21 6.58 5.72
C LEU A 88 -5.58 6.53 5.07
N HIS A 89 -6.52 5.91 5.78
CA HIS A 89 -7.92 5.84 5.39
C HIS A 89 -8.72 6.85 6.21
N VAL A 90 -9.53 7.70 5.55
CA VAL A 90 -10.43 8.65 6.22
C VAL A 90 -11.74 8.74 5.45
N ILE A 91 -12.75 9.36 6.05
CA ILE A 91 -13.93 9.82 5.33
C ILE A 91 -13.65 11.28 4.92
N PRO A 92 -13.46 11.60 3.63
CA PRO A 92 -13.24 12.98 3.21
C PRO A 92 -14.41 13.90 3.58
N PRO A 93 -14.17 15.20 3.84
CA PRO A 93 -15.23 16.16 4.08
C PRO A 93 -16.28 16.15 2.95
N GLY A 94 -17.55 15.97 3.31
CA GLY A 94 -18.66 15.90 2.34
C GLY A 94 -18.89 14.53 1.70
N GLN A 95 -18.11 13.51 2.04
CA GLN A 95 -18.33 12.12 1.63
C GLN A 95 -18.89 11.27 2.77
N SER A 96 -19.36 10.06 2.44
CA SER A 96 -19.89 9.07 3.39
C SER A 96 -19.08 7.79 3.46
N THR A 97 -18.12 7.62 2.55
CA THR A 97 -17.28 6.44 2.39
C THR A 97 -15.89 6.68 2.97
N MET A 98 -15.34 5.67 3.64
CA MET A 98 -13.96 5.73 4.12
C MET A 98 -13.03 5.20 3.03
N ILE A 99 -12.17 6.06 2.49
CA ILE A 99 -11.28 5.74 1.38
C ILE A 99 -9.81 5.98 1.76
N LEU A 100 -8.91 5.31 1.05
CA LEU A 100 -7.46 5.49 1.21
C LEU A 100 -7.02 6.82 0.58
N ILE A 101 -6.79 7.85 1.40
CA ILE A 101 -6.46 9.20 0.89
C ILE A 101 -4.96 9.46 0.74
N ALA A 102 -4.10 8.63 1.35
CA ALA A 102 -2.66 8.75 1.22
C ALA A 102 -1.99 7.38 1.39
N ASN A 103 -1.04 7.06 0.51
CA ASN A 103 -0.31 5.80 0.50
C ASN A 103 1.05 5.98 -0.17
N GLY A 104 2.03 5.13 0.17
CA GLY A 104 3.29 5.07 -0.57
C GLY A 104 3.15 4.63 -2.04
N ASN A 105 2.01 4.01 -2.40
CA ASN A 105 1.63 3.67 -3.76
C ASN A 105 0.40 4.48 -4.21
N ALA A 106 0.63 5.47 -5.08
CA ALA A 106 -0.41 6.36 -5.60
C ALA A 106 -1.52 5.62 -6.38
N THR A 107 -1.26 4.44 -6.95
CA THR A 107 -2.29 3.69 -7.70
C THR A 107 -3.41 3.16 -6.80
N ARG A 108 -3.23 3.19 -5.47
CA ARG A 108 -4.22 2.69 -4.50
C ARG A 108 -5.14 3.79 -3.95
N LEU A 109 -4.85 5.06 -4.20
CA LEU A 109 -5.60 6.17 -3.62
C LEU A 109 -7.07 6.11 -4.05
N GLY A 110 -8.00 6.27 -3.11
CA GLY A 110 -9.43 6.25 -3.37
C GLY A 110 -10.09 4.89 -3.22
N ILE A 111 -9.31 3.82 -3.04
CA ILE A 111 -9.84 2.50 -2.72
C ILE A 111 -10.63 2.56 -1.42
N HIS A 112 -11.82 1.97 -1.42
CA HIS A 112 -12.67 1.86 -0.25
C HIS A 112 -12.01 0.99 0.83
N SER A 113 -12.16 1.40 2.08
CA SER A 113 -11.69 0.61 3.22
C SER A 113 -12.47 -0.70 3.30
N SER A 114 -11.76 -1.80 3.51
CA SER A 114 -12.39 -3.13 3.51
C SER A 114 -13.13 -3.38 4.83
N THR A 115 -14.08 -4.32 4.82
CA THR A 115 -14.71 -4.82 6.05
C THR A 115 -13.68 -5.32 7.08
N GLY A 116 -12.58 -5.89 6.61
CA GLY A 116 -11.45 -6.32 7.43
C GLY A 116 -10.64 -5.17 8.04
N ASP A 117 -10.69 -3.96 7.47
CA ASP A 117 -10.08 -2.77 8.10
C ASP A 117 -10.97 -2.26 9.23
N PHE A 118 -12.28 -2.15 8.99
CA PHE A 118 -13.24 -1.74 10.02
C PHE A 118 -13.29 -2.72 11.20
N ALA A 119 -13.28 -4.03 10.92
CA ALA A 119 -13.29 -5.05 11.96
C ALA A 119 -12.05 -4.99 12.85
N ALA A 120 -10.88 -4.75 12.26
CA ALA A 120 -9.61 -4.73 12.98
C ALA A 120 -9.45 -3.55 13.95
N VAL A 121 -10.21 -2.46 13.77
CA VAL A 121 -10.14 -1.28 14.64
C VAL A 121 -11.36 -1.10 15.53
N LYS A 122 -12.31 -2.05 15.48
CA LYS A 122 -13.62 -1.93 16.14
C LYS A 122 -13.51 -1.83 17.66
N ASP A 123 -12.54 -2.52 18.25
CA ASP A 123 -12.28 -2.56 19.70
C ASP A 123 -11.34 -1.44 20.16
N GLY A 124 -10.86 -0.58 19.24
CA GLY A 124 -9.93 0.51 19.53
C GLY A 124 -8.48 0.07 19.74
N LYS A 125 -8.17 -1.22 19.61
CA LYS A 125 -6.80 -1.72 19.78
C LYS A 125 -6.05 -1.70 18.46
N THR A 126 -4.74 -1.54 18.54
CA THR A 126 -3.84 -1.81 17.42
C THR A 126 -3.75 -3.31 17.22
N TYR A 127 -4.14 -3.78 16.05
CA TYR A 127 -4.14 -5.20 15.72
C TYR A 127 -3.72 -5.44 14.28
N GLY A 128 -3.08 -6.58 14.04
CA GLY A 128 -2.73 -6.98 12.69
C GLY A 128 -2.02 -8.33 12.68
N PRO A 129 -2.46 -9.26 11.83
CA PRO A 129 -1.90 -10.60 11.79
C PRO A 129 -0.47 -10.57 11.23
N HIS A 130 0.33 -11.56 11.64
CA HIS A 130 1.57 -11.91 10.92
C HIS A 130 1.20 -12.56 9.59
N ILE A 131 1.72 -11.98 8.51
CA ILE A 131 1.62 -12.53 7.16
C ILE A 131 2.95 -13.24 6.89
N ALA A 132 3.00 -14.53 7.23
CA ALA A 132 4.18 -15.36 7.04
C ALA A 132 4.62 -15.41 5.57
N ASP A 133 3.65 -15.48 4.65
CA ASP A 133 3.88 -15.32 3.20
C ASP A 133 4.18 -13.85 2.87
N GLY A 134 5.43 -13.48 3.11
CA GLY A 134 5.93 -12.13 2.89
C GLY A 134 6.75 -11.60 4.05
N GLY A 135 6.62 -12.15 5.26
CA GLY A 135 7.45 -11.79 6.42
C GLY A 135 7.17 -10.39 6.98
N PHE A 136 5.92 -10.12 7.37
CA PHE A 136 5.54 -8.83 7.95
C PHE A 136 4.26 -8.92 8.79
N TYR A 137 4.05 -7.94 9.66
CA TYR A 137 2.81 -7.70 10.37
C TYR A 137 2.01 -6.62 9.64
N ASN A 138 0.74 -6.92 9.33
CA ASN A 138 -0.18 -5.96 8.68
C ASN A 138 -0.99 -5.21 9.74
N MET A 139 -0.35 -4.22 10.36
CA MET A 139 -0.88 -3.47 11.50
C MET A 139 -1.97 -2.50 11.09
N LYS A 140 -3.06 -2.48 11.86
CA LYS A 140 -4.20 -1.60 11.68
C LYS A 140 -4.55 -0.97 13.01
N MET A 141 -4.78 0.34 13.00
CA MET A 141 -5.15 1.09 14.21
C MET A 141 -6.06 2.27 13.87
N GLN A 142 -6.77 2.78 14.87
CA GLN A 142 -7.50 4.03 14.74
C GLN A 142 -6.51 5.18 14.57
N MET A 143 -6.84 6.13 13.69
CA MET A 143 -6.07 7.35 13.51
C MET A 143 -6.75 8.52 14.18
N PHE A 144 -5.96 9.35 14.86
CA PHE A 144 -6.40 10.54 15.56
C PHE A 144 -5.66 11.79 15.06
N ASP A 145 -6.29 12.95 15.12
CA ASP A 145 -5.60 14.22 14.96
C ASP A 145 -4.91 14.64 16.28
N ALA A 146 -4.22 15.78 16.26
CA ALA A 146 -3.49 16.33 17.40
C ALA A 146 -4.40 16.74 18.58
N ALA A 147 -5.71 16.82 18.37
CA ALA A 147 -6.72 17.09 19.40
C ALA A 147 -7.40 15.80 19.88
N GLU A 148 -6.81 14.63 19.59
CA GLU A 148 -7.33 13.30 19.93
C GLU A 148 -8.71 12.99 19.33
N ARG A 149 -9.12 13.71 18.27
CA ARG A 149 -10.33 13.36 17.53
C ARG A 149 -10.02 12.25 16.56
N ARG A 150 -10.85 11.21 16.56
CA ARG A 150 -10.73 10.11 15.59
C ARG A 150 -11.02 10.62 14.19
N ILE A 151 -10.05 10.48 13.29
CA ILE A 151 -10.14 10.93 11.89
C ILE A 151 -10.18 9.77 10.89
N GLY A 152 -9.80 8.56 11.30
CA GLY A 152 -9.75 7.44 10.36
C GLY A 152 -9.09 6.17 10.86
N ILE A 153 -8.44 5.47 9.93
CA ILE A 153 -7.69 4.22 10.14
C ILE A 153 -6.30 4.39 9.53
N LEU A 154 -5.28 3.96 10.27
CA LEU A 154 -3.92 3.85 9.78
C LEU A 154 -3.58 2.38 9.58
N VAL A 155 -3.04 2.05 8.41
CA VAL A 155 -2.58 0.69 8.07
C VAL A 155 -1.09 0.73 7.77
N MET A 156 -0.32 -0.19 8.32
CA MET A 156 1.14 -0.29 8.16
C MET A 156 1.59 -1.73 7.96
N GLU A 157 2.57 -1.93 7.09
CA GLU A 157 3.27 -3.21 6.96
C GLU A 157 4.66 -3.10 7.61
N ILE A 158 4.84 -3.74 8.77
CA ILE A 158 6.10 -3.74 9.53
C ILE A 158 6.78 -5.11 9.33
N PRO A 159 8.03 -5.18 8.81
CA PRO A 159 8.75 -6.44 8.65
C PRO A 159 8.94 -7.17 9.98
N ASP A 160 8.84 -8.50 9.97
CA ASP A 160 9.17 -9.35 11.13
C ASP A 160 10.67 -9.41 11.45
N THR A 161 11.52 -8.97 10.51
CA THR A 161 12.94 -8.69 10.77
C THR A 161 13.15 -7.45 11.63
N THR A 162 12.14 -6.58 11.73
CA THR A 162 12.18 -5.36 12.55
C THR A 162 11.39 -5.51 13.84
N ALA A 163 10.26 -6.23 13.81
CA ALA A 163 9.42 -6.49 14.97
C ALA A 163 9.45 -7.97 15.34
N THR A 164 9.87 -8.29 16.57
CA THR A 164 10.07 -9.69 17.00
C THR A 164 8.79 -10.41 17.41
N SER A 165 7.69 -9.66 17.58
CA SER A 165 6.36 -10.19 17.87
C SER A 165 5.27 -9.25 17.37
N GLN A 166 4.02 -9.70 17.43
CA GLN A 166 2.88 -8.85 17.08
C GLN A 166 2.74 -7.66 18.03
N GLU A 167 3.07 -7.85 19.31
CA GLU A 167 3.05 -6.79 20.32
C GLU A 167 4.12 -5.73 20.06
N ASP A 168 5.35 -6.14 19.69
CA ASP A 168 6.40 -5.20 19.28
C ASP A 168 6.00 -4.42 18.01
N ALA A 169 5.41 -5.12 17.03
CA ALA A 169 4.87 -4.47 15.84
C ALA A 169 3.77 -3.44 16.19
N ALA A 170 2.88 -3.78 17.12
CA ALA A 170 1.82 -2.88 17.58
C ALA A 170 2.38 -1.63 18.28
N LEU A 171 3.37 -1.79 19.17
CA LEU A 171 4.03 -0.66 19.84
C LEU A 171 4.71 0.28 18.85
N ARG A 172 5.36 -0.27 17.81
CA ARG A 172 5.99 0.53 16.74
C ARG A 172 4.95 1.26 15.89
N ALA A 173 3.87 0.56 15.51
CA ALA A 173 2.75 1.15 14.82
C ALA A 173 2.16 2.33 15.61
N GLU A 174 1.95 2.16 16.91
CA GLU A 174 1.41 3.19 17.80
C GLU A 174 2.36 4.39 17.92
N ALA A 175 3.67 4.17 18.01
CA ALA A 175 4.66 5.24 18.03
C ALA A 175 4.61 6.08 16.74
N ILE A 176 4.53 5.44 15.57
CA ILE A 176 4.38 6.12 14.27
C ILE A 176 3.03 6.85 14.20
N GLY A 177 1.94 6.20 14.64
CA GLY A 177 0.61 6.79 14.70
C GLY A 177 0.58 8.06 15.55
N LYS A 178 1.28 8.08 16.68
CA LYS A 178 1.43 9.26 17.55
C LYS A 178 2.24 10.37 16.88
N GLU A 179 3.33 10.04 16.20
CA GLU A 179 4.12 11.01 15.43
C GLU A 179 3.26 11.67 14.33
N LEU A 180 2.50 10.85 13.61
CA LEU A 180 1.60 11.31 12.56
C LEU A 180 0.47 12.17 13.14
N SER A 181 -0.15 11.74 14.23
CA SER A 181 -1.23 12.45 14.92
C SER A 181 -0.82 13.87 15.33
N ALA A 182 0.37 14.01 15.93
CA ALA A 182 0.89 15.32 16.33
C ALA A 182 1.09 16.31 15.17
N LYS A 183 1.18 15.81 13.92
CA LYS A 183 1.36 16.61 12.71
C LYS A 183 0.04 16.97 12.01
N ILE A 184 -1.10 16.44 12.48
CA ILE A 184 -2.42 16.65 11.87
C ILE A 184 -3.26 17.53 12.80
N PRO A 185 -3.48 18.82 12.51
CA PRO A 185 -4.30 19.68 13.36
C PRO A 185 -5.79 19.31 13.37
N ASN A 186 -6.31 18.86 12.22
CA ASN A 186 -7.68 18.42 12.01
C ASN A 186 -7.80 17.66 10.68
N LEU A 187 -8.95 17.02 10.44
CA LEU A 187 -9.25 16.28 9.22
C LEU A 187 -9.17 17.16 7.97
N GLU A 188 -9.74 18.37 8.00
CA GLU A 188 -9.81 19.26 6.84
C GLU A 188 -8.42 19.69 6.36
N TRP A 189 -7.46 19.81 7.27
CA TRP A 189 -6.09 20.19 6.96
C TRP A 189 -5.41 19.21 5.98
N LEU A 190 -5.79 17.93 6.02
CA LEU A 190 -5.26 16.89 5.12
C LEU A 190 -5.59 17.14 3.63
N PHE A 191 -6.64 17.92 3.37
CA PHE A 191 -7.16 18.21 2.02
C PHE A 191 -6.79 19.60 1.50
N ARG A 192 -6.05 20.40 2.27
CA ARG A 192 -5.69 21.77 1.86
C ARG A 192 -4.71 21.76 0.69
N HIS A 193 -4.91 22.67 -0.25
CA HIS A 193 -3.94 23.04 -1.27
C HIS A 193 -2.94 24.03 -0.68
N LYS A 194 -1.66 23.87 -1.04
CA LYS A 194 -0.65 24.90 -0.76
C LYS A 194 -0.75 26.02 -1.77
#